data_AF-A0A7X5IDY4-F1
#
_entry.id   AF-A0A7X5IDY4-F1
#
_cell.length_a   1.000
_cell.length_b   1.000
_cell.length_c   1.000
_cell.angle_alpha   90.00
_cell.angle_beta   90.00
_cell.angle_gamma   90.00
#
_symmetry.space_group_name_H-M   'P 1'
#
loop_
_entity.id
_entity.type
_entity.pdbx_description
1 polymer ?
#
loop_
_entity_poly.entity_id
_entity_poly.type
_entity_poly.pdbx_seq_one_letter_code
_entity_poly.pdbx_strand_id
1 'polypeptide(L)'
;VAPAVREELAQQIKEEAAAWAVAYVEPAEIDAVGMTASLRKAFRAALAAVEEQAAGIGLVLVDGNPLGIDSRERNVVKGDGKCASIAAASIVAKVERDRLMERYDELYPEYGFASNKGYGSAAHEQAIRDFGLSPVHRASFCSRILQPTLFG
;
A
#
# COMPACT_ATOMS: atom_id res chain seq x y z
N VAL A 1 -8.33 -7.70 12.98
CA VAL A 1 -7.10 -8.16 13.66
C VAL A 1 -6.39 -6.97 14.27
N ALA A 2 -6.11 -7.01 15.58
CA ALA A 2 -5.38 -5.96 16.31
C ALA A 2 -3.94 -5.80 15.77
N PRO A 3 -3.29 -4.62 15.90
CA PRO A 3 -1.96 -4.39 15.33
C PRO A 3 -0.90 -5.43 15.74
N ALA A 4 -0.74 -5.70 17.03
CA ALA A 4 0.24 -6.67 17.52
C ALA A 4 0.00 -8.09 16.97
N VAL A 5 -1.26 -8.54 16.95
CA VAL A 5 -1.64 -9.83 16.36
C VAL A 5 -1.38 -9.84 14.85
N ARG A 6 -1.54 -8.71 14.17
CA ARG A 6 -1.26 -8.61 12.72
C ARG A 6 0.24 -8.76 12.43
N GLU A 7 1.10 -8.20 13.28
CA GLU A 7 2.54 -8.36 13.14
C GLU A 7 3.01 -9.80 13.36
N GLU A 8 2.49 -10.45 14.40
CA GLU A 8 2.76 -11.87 14.65
C GLU A 8 2.32 -12.74 13.48
N LEU A 9 1.08 -12.53 12.98
CA LEU A 9 0.57 -13.26 11.81
C LEU A 9 1.40 -12.96 10.56
N ALA A 10 1.80 -11.71 10.32
CA ALA A 10 2.63 -11.38 9.17
C ALA A 10 3.99 -12.09 9.21
N GLN A 11 4.57 -12.26 10.40
CA GLN A 11 5.80 -13.02 10.56
C GLN A 11 5.57 -14.51 10.27
N GLN A 12 4.54 -15.12 10.87
CA GLN A 12 4.18 -16.52 10.63
C GLN A 12 3.90 -16.78 9.13
N ILE A 13 3.15 -15.90 8.46
CA ILE A 13 2.89 -16.00 7.02
C ILE A 13 4.18 -16.01 6.21
N LYS A 14 5.14 -15.14 6.54
CA LYS A 14 6.41 -15.07 5.79
C LYS A 14 7.31 -16.28 6.02
N GLU A 15 7.20 -16.93 7.18
CA GLU A 15 7.94 -18.14 7.53
C GLU A 15 7.33 -19.39 6.88
N GLU A 16 6.00 -19.46 6.79
CA GLU A 16 5.28 -20.64 6.31
C GLU A 16 4.92 -20.60 4.83
N ALA A 17 4.78 -19.41 4.23
CA ALA A 17 4.45 -19.29 2.82
C ALA A 17 5.57 -19.83 1.93
N ALA A 18 5.21 -20.59 0.90
CA ALA A 18 6.17 -21.11 -0.08
C ALA A 18 6.96 -20.00 -0.79
N ALA A 19 6.35 -18.83 -0.98
CA ALA A 19 6.98 -17.62 -1.49
C ALA A 19 6.13 -16.39 -1.11
N TRP A 20 6.78 -15.24 -0.96
CA TRP A 20 6.11 -13.96 -0.77
C TRP A 20 6.96 -12.81 -1.31
N ALA A 21 6.32 -11.70 -1.68
CA ALA A 21 7.02 -10.48 -2.08
C ALA A 21 6.18 -9.24 -1.80
N VAL A 22 6.85 -8.10 -1.66
CA VAL A 22 6.22 -6.79 -1.47
C VAL A 22 6.86 -5.83 -2.47
N ALA A 23 6.02 -5.14 -3.22
CA ALA A 23 6.46 -4.14 -4.19
C ALA A 23 5.92 -2.77 -3.81
N TYR A 24 6.76 -1.75 -3.97
CA TYR A 24 6.44 -0.36 -3.70
C TYR A 24 6.43 0.44 -5.00
N VAL A 25 5.62 1.50 -5.03
CA VAL A 25 5.61 2.47 -6.13
C VAL A 25 5.74 3.85 -5.51
N GLU A 26 6.70 4.61 -6.02
CA GLU A 26 7.04 5.93 -5.49
C GLU A 26 5.89 6.93 -5.68
N PRO A 27 5.67 7.87 -4.75
CA PRO A 27 4.60 8.87 -4.87
C PRO A 27 4.66 9.67 -6.16
N ALA A 28 5.85 10.06 -6.59
CA ALA A 28 6.06 10.80 -7.85
C ALA A 28 5.64 9.98 -9.08
N GLU A 29 5.82 8.66 -9.05
CA GLU A 29 5.34 7.79 -10.12
C GLU A 29 3.80 7.68 -10.09
N ILE A 30 3.21 7.57 -8.89
CA ILE A 30 1.75 7.56 -8.74
C ILE A 30 1.13 8.85 -9.30
N ASP A 31 1.75 10.00 -9.03
CA ASP A 31 1.32 11.28 -9.59
C ASP A 31 1.42 11.31 -11.12
N ALA A 32 2.44 10.66 -11.70
CA ALA A 32 2.69 10.66 -13.14
C ALA A 32 1.77 9.71 -13.92
N VAL A 33 1.50 8.51 -13.41
CA VAL A 33 0.77 7.45 -14.14
C VAL A 33 -0.62 7.14 -13.58
N GLY A 34 -0.93 7.68 -12.41
CA GLY A 34 -2.19 7.44 -11.70
C GLY A 34 -2.23 6.12 -10.93
N MET A 35 -3.25 5.98 -10.08
CA MET A 35 -3.36 4.87 -9.14
C MET A 35 -3.51 3.50 -9.82
N THR A 36 -4.36 3.38 -10.85
CA THR A 36 -4.62 2.08 -11.50
C THR A 36 -3.37 1.52 -12.18
N ALA A 37 -2.60 2.36 -12.89
CA ALA A 37 -1.35 1.94 -13.52
C ALA A 37 -0.29 1.58 -12.47
N SER A 38 -0.22 2.36 -11.39
CA SER A 38 0.68 2.08 -10.25
C SER A 38 0.36 0.74 -9.57
N LEU A 39 -0.92 0.45 -9.33
CA LEU A 39 -1.35 -0.83 -8.76
C LEU A 39 -0.96 -1.99 -9.68
N ARG A 40 -1.21 -1.88 -10.99
CA ARG A 40 -0.80 -2.91 -11.97
C ARG A 40 0.71 -3.15 -11.93
N LYS A 41 1.51 -2.08 -11.85
CA LYS A 41 2.98 -2.19 -11.73
C LYS A 41 3.38 -2.92 -10.45
N ALA A 42 2.85 -2.50 -9.31
CA ALA A 42 3.15 -3.12 -8.01
C ALA A 42 2.81 -4.61 -8.00
N PHE A 43 1.60 -4.97 -8.45
CA PHE A 43 1.18 -6.37 -8.48
C PHE A 43 2.00 -7.23 -9.45
N ARG A 44 2.34 -6.73 -10.64
CA ARG A 44 3.20 -7.45 -11.57
C ARG A 44 4.60 -7.66 -11.02
N ALA A 45 5.18 -6.64 -10.38
CA ALA A 45 6.49 -6.75 -9.74
C ALA A 45 6.48 -7.76 -8.58
N ALA A 46 5.45 -7.72 -7.73
CA ALA A 46 5.29 -8.68 -6.65
C ALA A 46 5.09 -10.11 -7.18
N LEU A 47 4.27 -10.30 -8.22
CA LEU A 47 4.06 -11.61 -8.83
C LEU A 47 5.36 -12.18 -9.42
N ALA A 48 6.11 -11.38 -10.17
CA ALA A 48 7.39 -11.79 -10.73
C ALA A 48 8.38 -12.24 -9.64
N ALA A 49 8.51 -11.46 -8.56
CA ALA A 49 9.37 -11.80 -7.44
C ALA A 49 8.92 -13.07 -6.67
N VAL A 50 7.61 -13.36 -6.64
CA VAL A 50 7.10 -14.63 -6.09
C VAL A 50 7.43 -15.80 -7.03
N GLU A 51 7.30 -15.62 -8.35
CA GLU A 51 7.62 -16.67 -9.33
C GLU A 51 9.11 -17.03 -9.38
N GLU A 52 10.00 -16.09 -9.08
CA GLU A 52 11.43 -16.34 -8.91
C GLU A 52 11.73 -17.24 -7.69
N GLN A 53 10.88 -17.19 -6.66
CA GLN A 53 11.02 -17.99 -5.43
C GLN A 53 10.29 -19.34 -5.51
N ALA A 54 9.14 -19.38 -6.17
CA ALA A 54 8.31 -20.57 -6.30
C ALA A 54 7.67 -20.65 -7.70
N ALA A 55 8.05 -21.67 -8.46
CA ALA A 55 7.48 -21.93 -9.78
C ALA A 55 6.08 -22.55 -9.70
N GLY A 56 5.32 -22.46 -10.80
CA GLY A 56 4.10 -23.24 -10.99
C GLY A 56 2.81 -22.61 -10.48
N ILE A 57 2.75 -21.27 -10.36
CA ILE A 57 1.51 -20.57 -10.01
C ILE A 57 0.45 -20.80 -11.10
N GLY A 58 -0.57 -21.60 -10.81
CA GLY A 58 -1.66 -21.89 -11.76
C GLY A 58 -2.79 -20.84 -11.75
N LEU A 59 -2.89 -20.04 -10.68
CA LEU A 59 -4.00 -19.14 -10.43
C LEU A 59 -3.54 -17.93 -9.61
N VAL A 60 -3.93 -16.72 -10.03
CA VAL A 60 -3.62 -15.47 -9.31
C VAL A 60 -4.91 -14.87 -8.78
N LEU A 61 -5.10 -14.88 -7.46
CA LEU A 61 -6.28 -14.34 -6.80
C LEU A 61 -6.04 -12.88 -6.39
N VAL A 62 -6.90 -11.96 -6.86
CA VAL A 62 -6.79 -10.52 -6.58
C VAL A 62 -8.05 -10.02 -5.89
N ASP A 63 -7.91 -9.23 -4.83
CA ASP A 63 -9.06 -8.61 -4.16
C ASP A 63 -9.60 -7.42 -4.97
N GLY A 64 -10.92 -7.35 -5.10
CA GLY A 64 -11.62 -6.21 -5.71
C GLY A 64 -11.81 -6.34 -7.22
N ASN A 65 -11.52 -5.26 -7.96
CA ASN A 65 -11.85 -5.14 -9.37
C ASN A 65 -10.75 -5.71 -10.28
N PRO A 66 -11.09 -6.17 -11.50
CA PRO A 66 -10.12 -6.60 -12.50
C PRO A 66 -9.04 -5.55 -12.78
N LEU A 67 -7.78 -5.95 -12.62
CA LEU A 67 -6.63 -5.12 -12.92
C LEU A 67 -5.95 -5.53 -14.22
N GLY A 68 -6.11 -6.76 -14.70
CA GLY A 68 -5.44 -7.26 -15.91
C GLY A 68 -3.93 -7.41 -15.71
N ILE A 69 -3.51 -7.87 -14.53
CA ILE A 69 -2.10 -8.04 -14.17
C ILE A 69 -1.50 -9.28 -14.81
N ASP A 70 -2.30 -10.34 -14.98
CA ASP A 70 -1.88 -11.65 -15.46
C ASP A 70 -3.06 -12.38 -16.14
N SER A 71 -2.81 -13.29 -17.09
CA SER A 71 -3.86 -14.08 -17.75
C SER A 71 -4.56 -15.07 -16.81
N ARG A 72 -3.90 -15.46 -15.71
CA ARG A 72 -4.39 -16.32 -14.63
C ARG A 72 -5.15 -15.54 -13.55
N GLU A 73 -5.32 -14.22 -13.70
CA GLU A 73 -6.03 -13.39 -12.72
C GLU A 73 -7.48 -13.84 -12.54
N ARG A 74 -7.90 -14.00 -11.28
CA ARG A 74 -9.31 -14.12 -10.88
C ARG A 74 -9.58 -13.18 -9.71
N ASN A 75 -10.57 -12.33 -9.89
CA ASN A 75 -10.92 -11.32 -8.91
C ASN A 75 -11.95 -11.85 -7.92
N VAL A 76 -11.75 -11.54 -6.65
CA VAL A 76 -12.66 -11.91 -5.56
C VAL A 76 -13.08 -10.64 -4.85
N VAL A 77 -14.36 -10.30 -4.91
CA VAL A 77 -14.89 -9.13 -4.19
C VAL A 77 -14.91 -9.43 -2.68
N LYS A 78 -14.20 -8.58 -1.90
CA LYS A 78 -13.97 -8.79 -0.45
C LYS A 78 -13.26 -10.13 -0.23
N GLY A 79 -12.19 -10.33 -0.99
CA GLY A 79 -11.44 -11.57 -1.04
C GLY A 79 -10.70 -11.87 0.27
N ASP A 80 -10.32 -10.84 1.01
CA ASP A 80 -9.70 -10.95 2.34
C ASP A 80 -10.57 -11.72 3.35
N GLY A 81 -11.90 -11.60 3.25
CA GLY A 81 -12.85 -12.36 4.06
C GLY A 81 -13.21 -13.75 3.52
N LYS A 82 -12.69 -14.14 2.36
CA LYS A 82 -13.13 -15.36 1.62
C LYS A 82 -11.99 -16.29 1.22
N CYS A 83 -10.77 -15.78 1.14
CA CYS A 83 -9.62 -16.50 0.61
C CYS A 83 -8.41 -16.30 1.51
N ALA A 84 -7.86 -17.41 2.01
CA ALA A 84 -6.72 -17.39 2.91
C ALA A 84 -5.47 -16.72 2.29
N SER A 85 -5.20 -16.94 1.00
CA SER A 85 -4.04 -16.33 0.33
C SER A 85 -4.20 -14.81 0.14
N ILE A 86 -5.42 -14.34 -0.18
CA ILE A 86 -5.71 -12.90 -0.21
C ILE A 86 -5.58 -12.29 1.19
N ALA A 87 -6.13 -12.95 2.21
CA ALA A 87 -6.02 -12.49 3.60
C ALA A 87 -4.56 -12.38 4.05
N ALA A 88 -3.75 -13.40 3.74
CA ALA A 88 -2.33 -13.44 4.05
C ALA A 88 -1.56 -12.30 3.36
N ALA A 89 -1.79 -12.10 2.05
CA ALA A 89 -1.18 -11.01 1.29
C ALA A 89 -1.57 -9.63 1.85
N SER A 90 -2.85 -9.42 2.19
CA SER A 90 -3.34 -8.18 2.79
C SER A 90 -2.73 -7.89 4.16
N ILE A 91 -2.53 -8.92 4.99
CA ILE A 91 -1.85 -8.80 6.29
C ILE A 91 -0.40 -8.35 6.10
N VAL A 92 0.36 -9.02 5.23
CA VAL A 92 1.76 -8.69 4.96
C VAL A 92 1.87 -7.28 4.38
N ALA A 93 1.06 -6.93 3.38
CA ALA A 93 1.07 -5.61 2.77
C ALA A 93 0.77 -4.50 3.79
N LYS A 94 -0.19 -4.73 4.70
CA LYS A 94 -0.55 -3.76 5.74
C LYS A 94 0.57 -3.55 6.75
N VAL A 95 1.19 -4.63 7.24
CA VAL A 95 2.31 -4.54 8.20
C VAL A 95 3.49 -3.80 7.59
N GLU A 96 3.86 -4.13 6.36
CA GLU A 96 4.96 -3.46 5.66
C GLU A 96 4.66 -1.99 5.39
N ARG A 97 3.42 -1.66 5.01
CA ARG A 97 2.97 -0.28 4.83
C ARG A 97 3.03 0.51 6.14
N ASP A 98 2.60 -0.08 7.25
CA ASP A 98 2.58 0.57 8.56
C ASP A 98 4.01 0.84 9.07
N ARG A 99 4.93 -0.11 8.91
CA ARG A 99 6.37 0.04 9.19
C ARG A 99 7.04 1.11 8.33
N LEU A 100 6.67 1.19 7.05
CA LEU A 100 7.16 2.27 6.18
C LEU A 100 6.72 3.65 6.69
N MET A 101 5.50 3.76 7.23
CA MET A 101 5.02 5.03 7.79
C MET A 101 5.69 5.43 9.08
N GLU A 102 6.04 4.48 9.93
CA GLU A 102 6.85 4.76 11.12
C GLU A 102 8.24 5.27 10.72
N ARG A 103 8.88 4.67 9.71
CA ARG A 103 10.15 5.19 9.19
C ARG A 103 10.02 6.59 8.59
N TYR A 104 8.92 6.89 7.89
CA TYR A 104 8.70 8.24 7.39
C TYR A 104 8.38 9.24 8.50
N ASP A 105 7.81 8.80 9.61
CA ASP A 105 7.61 9.64 10.80
C ASP A 105 8.95 10.05 11.42
N GLU A 106 9.92 9.12 11.47
CA GLU A 106 11.28 9.44 11.93
C GLU A 106 11.99 10.46 11.02
N LEU A 107 11.75 10.38 9.70
CA LEU A 107 12.35 11.28 8.70
C LEU A 107 11.63 12.62 8.57
N TYR A 108 10.33 12.64 8.80
CA TYR A 108 9.44 13.80 8.62
C TYR A 108 8.46 13.89 9.81
N PRO A 109 8.97 14.19 11.02
CA PRO A 109 8.19 14.10 12.26
C PRO A 109 7.01 15.07 12.33
N GLU A 110 7.02 16.13 11.51
CA GLU A 110 5.98 17.16 11.47
C GLU A 110 4.63 16.62 10.99
N TYR A 111 4.63 15.53 10.23
CA TYR A 111 3.46 15.03 9.52
C TYR A 111 2.69 13.95 10.29
N GLY A 112 3.27 13.37 11.35
CA GLY A 112 2.61 12.34 12.19
C GLY A 112 2.26 11.05 11.44
N PHE A 113 3.09 10.66 10.46
CA PHE A 113 2.91 9.45 9.64
C PHE A 113 2.76 8.18 10.47
N ALA A 114 3.40 8.06 11.63
CA ALA A 114 3.28 6.88 12.50
C ALA A 114 1.82 6.68 12.96
N SER A 115 1.08 7.77 13.17
CA SER A 115 -0.32 7.74 13.59
C SER A 115 -1.28 7.68 12.40
N ASN A 116 -1.16 8.62 11.46
CA ASN A 116 -2.13 8.75 10.38
C ASN A 116 -1.84 7.84 9.17
N LYS A 117 -0.70 7.16 9.11
CA LYS A 117 -0.29 6.26 8.03
C LYS A 117 -0.35 6.89 6.62
N GLY A 118 -0.22 8.21 6.53
CA GLY A 118 -0.31 9.00 5.31
C GLY A 118 -1.74 9.35 4.87
N TYR A 119 -2.77 9.01 5.65
CA TYR A 119 -4.15 9.43 5.37
C TYR A 119 -4.35 10.92 5.70
N GLY A 120 -5.24 11.59 4.97
CA GLY A 120 -5.60 13.01 5.15
C GLY A 120 -6.42 13.24 6.41
N SER A 121 -5.84 13.01 7.58
CA SER A 121 -6.42 13.42 8.87
C SER A 121 -6.32 14.94 9.03
N ALA A 122 -7.16 15.55 9.87
CA ALA A 122 -7.12 16.99 10.12
C ALA A 122 -5.72 17.46 10.56
N ALA A 123 -5.05 16.69 11.43
CA ALA A 123 -3.68 16.97 11.87
C ALA A 123 -2.67 16.90 10.70
N HIS A 124 -2.81 15.93 9.80
CA HIS A 124 -1.94 15.79 8.65
C HIS A 124 -2.16 16.89 7.61
N GLU A 125 -3.42 17.27 7.35
CA GLU A 125 -3.73 18.41 6.49
C GLU A 125 -3.16 19.72 7.06
N GLN A 126 -3.23 19.90 8.38
CA GLN A 126 -2.66 21.06 9.04
C GLN A 126 -1.13 21.07 8.91
N ALA A 127 -0.46 19.94 9.14
CA ALA A 127 0.99 19.82 8.94
C ALA A 127 1.41 20.16 7.50
N ILE A 128 0.64 19.71 6.49
CA ILE A 128 0.91 20.08 5.09
C ILE A 128 0.76 21.59 4.86
N ARG A 129 -0.19 22.26 5.53
CA ARG A 129 -0.34 23.73 5.43
C ARG A 129 0.82 24.47 6.09
N ASP A 130 1.31 23.96 7.22
CA ASP A 130 2.34 24.62 8.02
C ASP A 130 3.76 24.38 7.46
N PHE A 131 4.03 23.17 6.95
CA PHE A 131 5.37 22.73 6.55
C PHE A 131 5.53 22.47 5.04
N GLY A 132 4.44 22.52 4.28
CA GLY A 132 4.43 22.17 2.85
C GLY A 132 4.34 20.67 2.60
N LEU A 133 4.63 20.23 1.37
CA LEU A 133 4.70 18.82 1.02
C LEU A 133 6.11 18.27 1.26
N SER A 134 6.20 17.08 1.86
CA SER A 134 7.41 16.26 1.85
C SER A 134 7.53 15.40 0.57
N PRO A 135 8.73 14.87 0.24
CA PRO A 135 8.94 14.00 -0.92
C PRO A 135 8.07 12.73 -0.97
N VAL A 136 7.52 12.31 0.18
CA VAL A 136 6.71 11.10 0.29
C VAL A 136 5.20 11.35 0.07
N HIS A 137 4.81 12.61 -0.15
CA HIS A 137 3.44 12.97 -0.52
C HIS A 137 3.16 12.70 -2.00
N ARG A 138 1.90 12.35 -2.29
CA ARG A 138 1.35 12.32 -3.66
C ARG A 138 0.76 13.69 -3.93
N ALA A 139 1.50 14.55 -4.62
CA ALA A 139 1.11 15.94 -4.82
C ALA A 139 -0.26 16.07 -5.51
N SER A 140 -0.57 15.16 -6.44
CA SER A 140 -1.87 15.16 -7.15
C SER A 140 -3.06 14.91 -6.21
N PHE A 141 -2.84 14.31 -5.04
CA PHE A 141 -3.87 13.99 -4.04
C PHE A 141 -4.03 15.12 -3.01
N CYS A 142 -3.07 16.05 -2.94
CA CYS A 142 -3.04 17.15 -1.96
C CYS A 142 -3.57 18.47 -2.51
N SER A 143 -4.07 18.49 -3.75
CA SER A 143 -4.53 19.72 -4.44
C SER A 143 -5.52 20.55 -3.62
N ARG A 144 -6.49 19.90 -2.95
CA ARG A 144 -7.46 20.58 -2.06
C ARG A 144 -6.81 21.28 -0.86
N ILE A 145 -5.72 20.72 -0.33
CA ILE A 145 -5.05 21.26 0.86
C ILE A 145 -4.24 22.50 0.47
N LEU A 146 -3.61 22.45 -0.71
CA LEU A 146 -2.70 23.49 -1.21
C LEU A 146 -3.41 24.70 -1.84
N GLN A 147 -4.69 24.58 -2.18
CA GLN A 147 -5.46 25.72 -2.67
C GLN A 147 -5.84 26.65 -1.51
N PRO A 148 -5.59 27.97 -1.61
CA PRO A 148 -6.19 28.93 -0.70
C PRO A 148 -7.71 28.84 -0.81
N THR A 149 -8.42 28.86 0.31
CA THR A 149 -9.88 28.96 0.31
C THR A 149 -10.28 30.26 -0.38
N LEU A 150 -10.93 30.17 -1.54
CA LEU A 150 -11.41 31.32 -2.33
C LEU A 150 -12.54 32.11 -1.64
N PHE A 151 -13.02 31.63 -0.49
CA PHE A 151 -14.00 32.31 0.36
C PHE A 151 -13.57 32.14 1.82
N GLY A 152 -12.94 33.16 2.37
CA GLY A 152 -12.62 33.32 3.79
C GLY A 152 -13.09 34.68 4.28
#